data_AF-A0A447JM44-F1
#
_entry.id   AF-A0A447JM44-F1
#
_cell.length_a   1.000
_cell.length_b   1.000
_cell.length_c   1.000
_cell.angle_alpha   90.00
_cell.angle_beta   90.00
_cell.angle_gamma   90.00
#
_symmetry.space_group_name_H-M   'P 1'
#
loop_
_entity.id
_entity.type
_entity.pdbx_description
1 polymer ?
#
loop_
_entity_poly.entity_id
_entity_poly.type
_entity_poly.pdbx_seq_one_letter_code
_entity_poly.pdbx_strand_id
1 'polypeptide(L)'
;MKGQETRGFQSEVKQLLHLMIHSLYSNKEIFLRELISNASDAADKLRFRALSNPDLYEGDGELRVRVSFDKDKRTLTIADNGVGMNRDEVIDHLGTIAKSGTKSFLESMGSDQAKDSQLIGQFWRRLLLRVYCGR
;
A
#
# COMPACT_ATOMS: atom_id res chain seq x y z
N MET A 1 22.18 -0.94 -9.02
CA MET A 1 20.86 -0.63 -9.61
C MET A 1 21.04 -0.36 -11.10
N LYS A 2 20.62 -1.26 -12.00
CA LYS A 2 20.53 -0.96 -13.44
C LYS A 2 19.08 -0.52 -13.74
N GLY A 3 18.90 0.56 -14.50
CA GLY A 3 17.57 1.04 -14.91
C GLY A 3 16.83 1.92 -13.90
N GLN A 4 17.56 2.74 -13.12
CA GLN A 4 16.98 3.74 -12.22
C GLN A 4 16.17 4.76 -13.02
N GLU A 5 14.91 4.96 -12.64
CA GLU A 5 13.99 5.88 -13.29
C GLU A 5 13.30 6.73 -12.20
N THR A 6 13.32 8.05 -12.36
CA THR A 6 12.63 8.97 -11.44
C THR A 6 11.39 9.50 -12.12
N ARG A 7 10.22 9.27 -11.52
CA ARG A 7 8.94 9.81 -12.00
C ARG A 7 8.38 10.78 -10.96
N GLY A 8 7.97 11.95 -11.43
CA GLY A 8 7.32 12.94 -10.57
C GLY A 8 5.85 12.59 -10.34
N PHE A 9 5.38 12.78 -9.11
CA PHE A 9 3.95 12.77 -8.81
C PHE A 9 3.26 13.99 -9.45
N GLN A 10 2.03 13.80 -9.94
CA GLN A 10 1.19 14.90 -10.42
C GLN A 10 0.83 15.86 -9.27
N SER A 11 0.48 17.11 -9.60
CA SER A 11 0.17 18.19 -8.65
C SER A 11 -0.86 17.81 -7.58
N GLU A 12 -1.89 17.07 -7.97
CA GLU A 12 -3.02 16.62 -7.17
C GLU A 12 -2.58 15.62 -6.10
N VAL A 13 -1.60 14.77 -6.41
CA VAL A 13 -1.04 13.80 -5.45
C VAL A 13 -0.22 14.48 -4.39
N LYS A 14 0.53 15.53 -4.74
CA LYS A 14 1.34 16.27 -3.76
C LYS A 14 0.46 16.91 -2.69
N GLN A 15 -0.68 17.51 -3.08
CA GLN A 15 -1.65 18.08 -2.15
C GLN A 15 -2.29 17.01 -1.25
N LEU A 16 -2.61 15.85 -1.83
CA LEU A 16 -3.15 14.73 -1.08
C LEU A 16 -2.16 14.19 -0.05
N LEU A 17 -0.91 13.92 -0.45
CA LEU A 17 0.16 13.49 0.46
C LEU A 17 0.32 14.46 1.64
N HIS A 18 0.25 15.76 1.38
CA HIS A 18 0.34 16.78 2.43
C HIS A 18 -0.79 16.67 3.46
N LEU A 19 -2.05 16.51 3.02
CA LEU A 19 -3.20 16.36 3.92
C LEU A 19 -3.15 15.05 4.72
N MET A 20 -2.68 13.98 4.09
CA MET A 20 -2.52 12.68 4.74
C MET A 20 -1.45 12.68 5.83
N ILE A 21 -0.38 13.44 5.65
CA ILE A 21 0.66 13.57 6.66
C ILE A 21 0.06 14.13 7.95
N HIS A 22 -0.78 15.17 7.86
CA HIS A 22 -1.38 15.81 9.04
C HIS A 22 -2.37 14.92 9.78
N SER A 23 -3.17 14.13 9.07
CA SER A 23 -4.19 13.27 9.68
C SER A 23 -3.64 11.98 10.26
N LEU A 24 -2.52 11.47 9.72
CA LEU A 24 -1.78 10.35 10.27
C LEU A 24 -1.18 10.65 11.65
N TYR A 25 -0.90 11.91 11.97
CA TYR A 25 -0.37 12.25 13.29
C TYR A 25 -1.36 11.96 14.42
N SER A 26 -2.66 11.95 14.12
CA SER A 26 -3.72 11.68 15.09
C SER A 26 -3.94 10.18 15.34
N ASN A 27 -3.73 9.32 14.33
CA ASN A 27 -4.05 7.88 14.40
C ASN A 27 -2.95 7.04 13.72
N LYS A 28 -1.79 6.93 14.39
CA LYS A 28 -0.58 6.29 13.84
C LYS A 28 -0.72 4.78 13.67
N GLU A 29 -1.67 4.14 14.32
CA GLU A 29 -1.94 2.72 14.21
C GLU A 29 -2.70 2.34 12.93
N ILE A 30 -3.34 3.31 12.26
CA ILE A 30 -4.10 3.06 11.03
C ILE A 30 -3.19 2.56 9.91
N PHE A 31 -1.99 3.13 9.72
CA PHE A 31 -1.12 2.70 8.63
C PHE A 31 -0.70 1.23 8.77
N LEU A 32 -0.44 0.77 10.00
CA LEU A 32 -0.11 -0.62 10.29
C LEU A 32 -1.26 -1.55 9.93
N ARG A 33 -2.48 -1.21 10.35
CA ARG A 33 -3.70 -1.97 10.00
C ARG A 33 -3.84 -2.11 8.49
N GLU A 34 -3.67 -1.01 7.75
CA GLU A 34 -3.83 -1.05 6.30
C GLU A 34 -2.73 -1.87 5.63
N LEU A 35 -1.47 -1.76 6.05
CA LEU A 35 -0.39 -2.58 5.51
C LEU A 35 -0.60 -4.09 5.74
N ILE A 36 -1.08 -4.46 6.92
CA ILE A 36 -1.40 -5.87 7.22
C ILE A 36 -2.58 -6.35 6.38
N SER A 37 -3.63 -5.52 6.22
CA SER A 37 -4.77 -5.83 5.35
C SER A 37 -4.31 -6.12 3.92
N ASN A 38 -3.39 -5.30 3.40
CA ASN A 38 -2.87 -5.45 2.05
C ASN A 38 -2.09 -6.74 1.84
N ALA A 39 -1.27 -7.09 2.84
CA ALA A 39 -0.50 -8.32 2.84
C ALA A 39 -1.41 -9.56 2.90
N SER A 40 -2.52 -9.49 3.64
CA SER A 40 -3.57 -10.52 3.63
C SER A 40 -4.18 -10.69 2.23
N ASP A 41 -4.57 -9.58 1.58
CA ASP A 41 -5.13 -9.61 0.23
C ASP A 41 -4.14 -10.17 -0.80
N ALA A 42 -2.84 -9.88 -0.64
CA ALA A 42 -1.79 -10.42 -1.50
C ALA A 42 -1.64 -11.94 -1.34
N ALA A 43 -1.74 -12.44 -0.10
CA ALA A 43 -1.73 -13.87 0.20
C ALA A 43 -2.96 -14.58 -0.38
N ASP A 44 -4.16 -14.01 -0.23
CA ASP A 44 -5.40 -14.60 -0.75
C ASP A 44 -5.41 -14.64 -2.28
N LYS A 45 -4.91 -13.59 -2.94
CA LYS A 45 -4.72 -13.59 -4.40
C LYS A 45 -3.76 -14.69 -4.86
N LEU A 46 -2.66 -14.91 -4.14
CA LEU A 46 -1.72 -15.97 -4.44
C LEU A 46 -2.39 -17.34 -4.31
N ARG A 47 -3.10 -17.58 -3.19
CA ARG A 47 -3.87 -18.81 -2.98
C ARG A 47 -4.83 -19.08 -4.12
N PHE A 48 -5.59 -18.07 -4.53
CA PHE A 48 -6.55 -18.20 -5.62
C PHE A 48 -5.87 -18.55 -6.95
N ARG A 49 -4.77 -17.87 -7.30
CA ARG A 49 -4.01 -18.19 -8.53
C ARG A 49 -3.38 -19.57 -8.48
N ALA A 50 -2.92 -20.00 -7.31
CA ALA A 50 -2.31 -21.30 -7.11
C ALA A 50 -3.28 -22.48 -7.27
N LEU A 51 -4.60 -22.25 -7.20
CA LEU A 51 -5.60 -23.26 -7.57
C LEU A 51 -5.48 -23.71 -9.02
N SER A 52 -5.04 -22.81 -9.92
CA SER A 52 -4.85 -23.11 -11.34
C SER A 52 -3.38 -23.35 -11.70
N ASN A 53 -2.44 -22.84 -10.91
CA ASN A 53 -1.01 -23.04 -11.12
C ASN A 53 -0.27 -23.24 -9.78
N PRO A 54 -0.18 -24.49 -9.28
CA PRO A 54 0.43 -24.80 -7.99
C PRO A 54 1.90 -24.39 -7.86
N ASP A 55 2.63 -24.27 -8.98
CA ASP A 55 4.05 -23.92 -8.99
C ASP A 55 4.30 -22.48 -8.50
N LEU A 56 3.27 -21.65 -8.42
CA LEU A 56 3.36 -20.27 -7.90
C LEU A 56 3.80 -20.18 -6.44
N TYR A 57 3.65 -21.24 -5.65
CA TYR A 57 4.18 -21.28 -4.28
C TYR A 57 5.70 -21.41 -4.25
N GLU A 58 6.34 -21.90 -5.31
CA GLU A 58 7.80 -22.06 -5.39
C GLU A 58 8.40 -22.81 -4.19
N GLY A 59 7.67 -23.79 -3.68
CA GLY A 59 8.07 -24.60 -2.53
C GLY A 59 7.78 -23.96 -1.16
N ASP A 60 7.31 -22.72 -1.09
CA ASP A 60 6.88 -22.05 0.16
C ASP A 60 5.35 -21.81 0.16
N GLY A 61 4.60 -22.82 0.59
CA GLY A 61 3.15 -22.73 0.77
C GLY A 61 2.71 -22.03 2.06
N GLU A 62 3.64 -21.66 2.95
CA GLU A 62 3.32 -21.05 4.23
C GLU A 62 3.24 -19.52 4.10
N LEU A 63 2.07 -19.05 3.66
CA LEU A 63 1.81 -17.62 3.51
C LEU A 63 1.78 -16.90 4.86
N ARG A 64 2.50 -15.79 4.96
CA ARG A 64 2.74 -15.07 6.21
C ARG A 64 3.05 -13.59 5.96
N VAL A 65 2.83 -12.79 6.99
CA VAL A 65 3.25 -11.39 7.06
C VAL A 65 4.22 -11.24 8.21
N ARG A 66 5.42 -10.73 7.93
CA ARG A 66 6.48 -10.48 8.92
C ARG A 66 6.60 -8.99 9.17
N VAL A 67 6.57 -8.61 10.44
CA VAL A 67 6.82 -7.24 10.89
C VAL A 67 8.12 -7.22 11.66
N SER A 68 9.08 -6.40 11.24
CA SER A 68 10.38 -6.24 11.91
C SER A 68 10.75 -4.77 12.00
N PHE A 69 11.62 -4.41 12.94
CA PHE A 69 12.07 -3.03 13.11
C PHE A 69 13.58 -2.98 13.35
N ASP A 70 14.20 -1.90 12.88
CA ASP A 70 15.60 -1.56 13.12
C ASP A 70 15.60 -0.18 13.81
N LYS A 71 16.00 -0.17 15.08
CA LYS A 71 15.98 1.04 15.91
C LYS A 71 17.05 2.04 15.47
N ASP A 72 18.19 1.56 15.00
CA ASP A 72 19.33 2.40 14.63
C ASP A 72 19.05 3.10 13.31
N LYS A 73 18.45 2.39 12.34
CA LYS A 73 17.99 2.97 11.07
C LYS A 73 16.63 3.65 11.16
N ARG A 74 15.94 3.49 12.29
CA ARG A 74 14.57 3.98 12.53
C ARG A 74 13.59 3.49 11.45
N THR A 75 13.73 2.23 11.04
CA THR A 75 12.90 1.62 10.00
C THR A 75 11.98 0.57 10.59
N LEU A 76 10.75 0.56 10.10
CA LEU A 76 9.79 -0.53 10.30
C LEU A 76 9.60 -1.20 8.94
N THR A 77 9.74 -2.52 8.91
CA THR A 77 9.60 -3.34 7.70
C THR A 77 8.41 -4.27 7.85
N ILE A 78 7.57 -4.29 6.83
CA ILE A 78 6.45 -5.22 6.70
C ILE A 78 6.68 -5.98 5.39
N ALA A 79 6.81 -7.29 5.49
CA ALA A 79 7.13 -8.15 4.36
C ALA A 79 6.19 -9.35 4.33
N ASP A 80 5.54 -9.57 3.20
CA ASP A 80 4.73 -10.75 2.92
C ASP A 80 5.34 -11.58 1.78
N ASN A 81 4.91 -12.83 1.69
CA ASN A 81 5.23 -13.73 0.58
C ASN A 81 3.97 -14.01 -0.28
N GLY A 82 3.11 -12.99 -0.45
CA GLY A 82 1.94 -13.06 -1.30
C GLY A 82 2.27 -12.99 -2.80
N VAL A 83 1.28 -12.59 -3.59
CA VAL A 83 1.31 -12.70 -5.06
C VAL A 83 2.35 -11.80 -5.75
N GLY A 84 2.96 -10.83 -5.06
CA GLY A 84 3.88 -9.91 -5.73
C GLY A 84 3.18 -8.81 -6.52
N MET A 85 3.99 -7.90 -7.05
CA MET A 85 3.62 -7.05 -8.17
C MET A 85 4.75 -6.99 -9.17
N ASN A 86 4.42 -6.96 -10.45
CA ASN A 86 5.40 -6.69 -11.51
C ASN A 86 5.64 -5.18 -11.67
N ARG A 87 6.64 -4.79 -12.48
CA ARG A 87 7.03 -3.38 -12.68
C ARG A 87 5.87 -2.52 -13.18
N ASP A 88 5.08 -3.02 -14.12
CA ASP A 88 3.98 -2.27 -14.73
C ASP A 88 2.82 -2.11 -13.73
N GLU A 89 2.54 -3.15 -12.94
CA GLU A 89 1.61 -3.08 -11.81
C GLU A 89 2.08 -2.03 -10.81
N VAL A 90 3.36 -2.01 -10.41
CA VAL A 90 3.90 -0.99 -9.50
C VAL A 90 3.74 0.43 -10.08
N ILE A 91 4.05 0.62 -11.36
CA ILE A 91 3.94 1.91 -12.05
C ILE A 91 2.48 2.37 -12.14
N ASP A 92 1.58 1.49 -12.58
CA ASP A 92 0.16 1.81 -12.73
C ASP A 92 -0.48 2.04 -11.36
N HIS A 93 -0.16 1.20 -10.39
CA HIS A 93 -0.74 1.31 -9.06
C HIS A 93 -0.31 2.58 -8.33
N LEU A 94 0.96 2.97 -8.41
CA LEU A 94 1.46 4.25 -7.88
C LEU A 94 0.99 5.45 -8.73
N GLY A 95 0.88 5.28 -10.05
CA GLY A 95 0.51 6.34 -10.99
C GLY A 95 -0.98 6.63 -11.09
N THR A 96 -1.85 5.64 -10.91
CA THR A 96 -3.31 5.74 -11.07
C THR A 96 -4.01 6.29 -9.82
N ILE A 97 -3.35 6.22 -8.66
CA ILE A 97 -3.76 6.97 -7.46
C ILE A 97 -3.68 8.48 -7.71
N ALA A 98 -2.81 8.92 -8.62
CA ALA A 98 -2.80 10.29 -9.11
C ALA A 98 -4.04 10.65 -9.94
N LYS A 99 -4.60 9.66 -10.64
CA LYS A 99 -5.64 9.90 -11.65
C LYS A 99 -7.07 9.69 -11.17
N SER A 100 -7.35 8.77 -10.23
CA SER A 100 -8.73 8.35 -9.94
C SER A 100 -9.13 8.46 -8.47
N GLY A 101 -9.83 9.54 -8.11
CA GLY A 101 -10.55 9.68 -6.84
C GLY A 101 -10.01 10.75 -5.89
N THR A 102 -8.82 11.30 -6.12
CA THR A 102 -8.20 12.32 -5.26
C THR A 102 -9.07 13.57 -5.11
N LYS A 103 -9.67 14.06 -6.19
CA LYS A 103 -10.50 15.27 -6.15
C LYS A 103 -11.77 15.09 -5.32
N SER A 104 -12.52 14.02 -5.56
CA SER A 104 -13.74 13.70 -4.79
C SER A 104 -13.41 13.37 -3.33
N PHE A 105 -12.26 12.75 -3.08
CA PHE A 105 -11.75 12.49 -1.73
C PHE A 105 -11.43 13.79 -0.97
N LEU A 106 -10.71 14.72 -1.62
CA LEU A 106 -10.41 16.05 -1.10
C LEU A 106 -11.68 16.85 -0.79
N GLU A 107 -12.69 16.77 -1.66
CA GLU A 107 -14.00 17.42 -1.47
C GLU A 107 -14.81 16.80 -0.32
N SER A 108 -14.59 15.52 -0.01
CA SER A 108 -15.26 14.80 1.09
C SER A 108 -14.60 14.97 2.46
N MET A 109 -13.36 15.47 2.52
CA MET A 109 -12.67 15.79 3.76
C MET A 109 -13.19 17.13 4.32
N GLY A 110 -13.80 17.09 5.50
CA GLY A 110 -14.50 18.21 6.13
C GLY A 110 -13.97 18.50 7.53
N SER A 111 -14.80 19.08 8.40
CA SER A 111 -14.43 19.41 9.80
C SER A 111 -14.52 18.23 10.78
N ASP A 112 -14.83 17.02 10.30
CA ASP A 112 -15.26 15.88 11.12
C ASP A 112 -14.16 14.79 11.15
N GLN A 113 -13.27 14.88 12.14
CA GLN A 113 -12.04 14.06 12.25
C GLN A 113 -12.28 12.53 12.20
N ALA A 114 -13.45 12.06 12.65
CA ALA A 114 -13.78 10.64 12.64
C ALA A 114 -14.03 10.11 11.21
N LYS A 115 -14.72 10.91 10.37
CA LYS A 115 -14.96 10.56 8.95
C LYS A 115 -13.67 10.63 8.16
N ASP A 116 -12.83 11.63 8.43
CA ASP A 116 -11.52 11.76 7.80
C ASP A 116 -10.68 10.51 8.08
N SER A 117 -10.64 10.04 9.33
CA SER A 117 -9.85 8.84 9.72
C SER A 117 -10.27 7.57 8.96
N GLN A 118 -11.57 7.40 8.71
CA GLN A 118 -12.10 6.26 7.94
C GLN A 118 -11.75 6.38 6.45
N LEU A 119 -11.93 7.57 5.88
CA LEU A 119 -11.58 7.89 4.49
C LEU A 119 -10.06 7.70 4.24
N ILE A 120 -9.23 8.15 5.16
CA ILE A 120 -7.78 7.98 5.12
C ILE A 120 -7.38 6.50 5.18
N GLY A 121 -8.06 5.69 6.00
CA GLY A 121 -7.87 4.24 6.01
C GLY A 121 -8.21 3.57 4.68
N GLN A 122 -9.28 4.02 4.00
CA GLN A 122 -9.62 3.54 2.66
C GLN A 122 -8.57 3.97 1.62
N PHE A 123 -8.06 5.20 1.73
CA PHE A 123 -7.01 5.69 0.84
C PHE A 123 -5.69 4.94 1.06
N TRP A 124 -5.24 4.75 2.30
CA TRP A 124 -4.02 3.99 2.60
C TRP A 124 -4.13 2.54 2.19
N ARG A 125 -5.30 1.91 2.38
CA ARG A 125 -5.58 0.60 1.76
C ARG A 125 -5.34 0.68 0.26
N ARG A 126 -5.96 1.64 -0.43
CA ARG A 126 -5.83 1.78 -1.89
C ARG A 126 -4.40 2.09 -2.35
N LEU A 127 -3.63 2.85 -1.57
CA LEU A 127 -2.24 3.22 -1.87
C LEU A 127 -1.25 2.11 -1.56
N LEU A 128 -1.46 1.36 -0.48
CA LEU A 128 -0.49 0.39 0.00
C LEU A 128 -0.80 -1.06 -0.41
N LEU A 129 -2.04 -1.41 -0.83
CA LEU A 129 -2.38 -2.69 -1.54
C LEU A 129 -1.59 -2.88 -2.84
N ARG A 130 -0.79 -1.88 -3.17
CA ARG A 130 -0.37 -1.48 -4.49
C ARG A 130 1.11 -1.11 -4.54
N VAL A 131 1.82 -1.19 -3.39
CA VAL A 131 3.24 -0.77 -3.28
C VAL A 131 4.18 -1.82 -2.69
N TYR A 132 3.72 -2.87 -2.03
CA TYR A 132 4.61 -3.90 -1.51
C TYR A 132 4.22 -5.30 -1.96
N CYS A 133 5.11 -5.92 -2.73
CA CYS A 133 5.56 -7.29 -2.51
C CYS A 133 6.78 -7.46 -3.42
N GLY A 134 7.95 -7.18 -2.83
CA GLY A 134 9.24 -7.41 -3.46
C GLY A 134 9.55 -8.90 -3.43
N ARG A 135 9.69 -9.48 -4.61
CA ARG A 135 10.78 -10.42 -4.84
C ARG A 135 11.94 -9.67 -5.47
#